data_AF-A0A257YH22-F1
#
_entry.id   AF-A0A257YH22-F1
#
_cell.length_a   1.000
_cell.length_b   1.000
_cell.length_c   1.000
_cell.angle_alpha   90.00
_cell.angle_beta   90.00
_cell.angle_gamma   90.00
#
_symmetry.space_group_name_H-M   'P 1'
#
loop_
_entity.id
_entity.type
_entity.pdbx_description
1 polymer ?
#
loop_
_entity_poly.entity_id
_entity_poly.type
_entity_poly.pdbx_seq_one_letter_code
_entity_poly.pdbx_strand_id
1 'polypeptide(L)'
;MNELELMRSVCTGIKKDKDGTVRYEVHRTRSDTQDGKQAIQRPPLTEEFLALDRARIAALAYALDGPAQDGGITGEVRIVQKLYSAGGARVERETTIDVIDERVAVRLLNEVRLPRAQELAISKAQLQEEVDRLLLR
;
A
#
# COMPACT_ATOMS: atom_id res chain seq x y z
N MET A 1 10.37 30.36 -16.24
CA MET A 1 10.42 29.03 -15.60
C MET A 1 11.77 28.92 -14.92
N ASN A 2 11.79 28.78 -13.60
CA ASN A 2 13.02 28.89 -12.81
C ASN A 2 13.71 27.51 -12.69
N GLU A 3 15.05 27.42 -12.75
CA GLU A 3 15.78 26.13 -12.73
C GLU A 3 15.49 25.27 -11.48
N LEU A 4 15.20 25.92 -10.36
CA LEU A 4 14.78 25.27 -9.10
C LEU A 4 13.43 24.54 -9.23
N GLU A 5 12.52 25.01 -10.08
CA GLU A 5 11.24 24.36 -10.32
C GLU A 5 11.41 23.11 -11.21
N LEU A 6 12.34 23.17 -12.16
CA LEU A 6 12.67 22.03 -13.03
C LEU A 6 13.27 20.89 -12.21
N MET A 7 14.22 21.19 -11.31
CA MET A 7 14.84 20.17 -10.46
C MET A 7 13.85 19.52 -9.48
N ARG A 8 12.91 20.29 -8.90
CA ARG A 8 11.86 19.71 -8.04
C ARG A 8 10.91 18.77 -8.79
N SER A 9 10.57 19.11 -10.03
CA SER A 9 9.72 18.27 -10.89
C SER A 9 10.41 16.97 -11.29
N VAL A 10 11.71 17.02 -11.60
CA VAL A 10 12.50 15.83 -11.97
C VAL A 10 12.69 14.89 -10.77
N CYS A 11 12.89 15.42 -9.56
CA CYS A 11 13.09 14.59 -8.37
C CYS A 11 11.81 13.96 -7.81
N THR A 12 10.63 14.49 -8.14
CA THR A 12 9.34 13.99 -7.61
C THR A 12 8.45 13.35 -8.67
N GLY A 13 8.76 13.51 -9.97
CA GLY A 13 7.90 13.05 -11.07
C GLY A 13 6.57 13.80 -11.18
N ILE A 14 6.33 14.81 -10.34
CA ILE A 14 5.07 15.54 -10.27
C ILE A 14 5.24 16.84 -11.06
N LYS A 15 4.61 16.91 -12.23
CA LYS A 15 4.33 18.20 -12.88
C LYS A 15 3.31 18.92 -12.01
N LYS A 16 3.53 20.22 -11.75
CA LYS A 16 2.58 21.07 -11.04
C LYS A 16 1.37 21.33 -11.94
N ASP A 17 0.52 20.31 -12.11
CA ASP A 17 -0.79 20.48 -12.70
C ASP A 17 -1.65 21.29 -11.71
N LYS A 18 -2.27 22.34 -12.25
CA LYS A 18 -3.24 23.29 -11.65
C LYS A 18 -3.78 22.86 -10.28
N ASP A 19 -3.55 23.67 -9.24
CA ASP A 19 -4.18 23.71 -7.89
C ASP A 19 -5.19 22.59 -7.55
N GLY A 20 -4.75 21.34 -7.71
CA GLY A 20 -5.56 20.15 -7.54
C GLY A 20 -5.41 19.68 -6.11
N THR A 21 -6.52 19.38 -5.45
CA THR A 21 -6.45 18.75 -4.13
C THR A 21 -6.33 17.25 -4.32
N VAL A 22 -5.33 16.64 -3.70
CA VAL A 22 -5.17 15.19 -3.68
C VAL A 22 -5.80 14.64 -2.40
N ARG A 23 -6.60 13.57 -2.54
CA ARG A 23 -7.06 12.75 -1.41
C ARG A 23 -6.74 11.29 -1.68
N TYR A 24 -6.70 10.53 -0.60
CA TYR A 24 -6.47 9.09 -0.65
C TYR A 24 -7.67 8.41 -0.02
N GLU A 25 -8.24 7.45 -0.72
CA GLU A 25 -9.33 6.63 -0.22
C GLU A 25 -8.83 5.22 0.03
N VAL A 26 -9.15 4.67 1.19
CA VAL A 26 -8.90 3.26 1.49
C VAL A 26 -10.20 2.51 1.29
N HIS A 27 -10.21 1.61 0.30
CA HIS A 27 -11.37 0.81 -0.08
C HIS A 27 -11.17 -0.61 0.45
N ARG A 28 -12.03 -1.04 1.37
CA ARG A 28 -12.07 -2.42 1.86
C ARG A 28 -13.22 -3.17 1.21
N THR A 29 -12.88 -4.16 0.41
CA THR A 29 -13.87 -4.90 -0.40
C THR A 29 -14.76 -5.80 0.43
N ARG A 30 -16.01 -5.94 -0.01
CA ARG A 30 -17.04 -6.74 0.66
C ARG A 30 -17.70 -7.71 -0.30
N SER A 31 -17.84 -8.95 0.13
CA SER A 31 -18.78 -9.93 -0.44
C SER A 31 -19.66 -10.37 0.69
N ASP A 32 -20.91 -10.74 0.43
CA ASP A 32 -21.59 -11.71 1.28
C ASP A 32 -21.34 -13.09 0.68
N THR A 33 -20.45 -13.90 1.28
CA THR A 33 -20.40 -15.33 0.96
C THR A 33 -21.17 -16.07 2.04
N GLN A 34 -22.50 -16.17 1.90
CA GLN A 34 -23.28 -17.13 2.67
C GLN A 34 -23.34 -18.45 1.91
N ASP A 35 -22.76 -19.50 2.49
CA ASP A 35 -23.03 -20.91 2.20
C ASP A 35 -23.25 -21.26 0.70
N GLY A 36 -22.21 -21.06 -0.12
CA GLY A 36 -22.14 -21.64 -1.47
C GLY A 36 -23.11 -21.07 -2.52
N LYS A 37 -23.85 -19.99 -2.23
CA LYS A 37 -24.63 -19.24 -3.23
C LYS A 37 -23.87 -18.01 -3.71
N GLN A 38 -24.12 -17.60 -4.95
CA GLN A 38 -23.40 -16.51 -5.64
C GLN A 38 -23.17 -15.30 -4.73
N ALA A 39 -21.90 -14.90 -4.62
CA ALA A 39 -21.49 -13.75 -3.82
C ALA A 39 -22.18 -12.48 -4.32
N ILE A 40 -23.02 -11.87 -3.49
CA ILE A 40 -23.55 -10.53 -3.77
C ILE A 40 -22.44 -9.54 -3.45
N GLN A 41 -21.95 -8.84 -4.48
CA GLN A 41 -20.90 -7.85 -4.32
C GLN A 41 -21.49 -6.57 -3.70
N ARG A 42 -21.08 -6.26 -2.48
CA ARG A 42 -21.47 -5.02 -1.79
C ARG A 42 -20.49 -3.89 -2.13
N PRO A 43 -20.92 -2.62 -2.06
CA PRO A 43 -19.99 -1.51 -2.18
C PRO A 43 -18.90 -1.62 -1.09
N PRO A 44 -17.64 -1.25 -1.41
CA PRO A 44 -16.55 -1.30 -0.45
C PRO A 44 -16.78 -0.31 0.69
N LEU A 45 -16.27 -0.64 1.88
CA LEU A 45 -16.12 0.38 2.93
C LEU A 45 -15.02 1.32 2.48
N THR A 46 -15.32 2.62 2.53
CA THR A 46 -14.41 3.65 2.06
C THR A 46 -14.13 4.63 3.17
N GLU A 47 -12.85 4.92 3.40
CA GLU A 47 -12.41 5.96 4.33
C GLU A 47 -11.43 6.90 3.62
N GLU A 48 -11.59 8.22 3.84
CA GLU A 48 -10.79 9.26 3.19
C GLU A 48 -9.66 9.77 4.09
N PHE A 49 -8.51 10.02 3.48
CA PHE A 49 -7.31 10.54 4.12
C PHE A 49 -6.65 11.63 3.28
N LEU A 50 -6.07 12.62 3.96
CA LEU A 50 -5.32 13.72 3.31
C LEU A 50 -3.86 13.36 3.03
N ALA A 51 -3.32 12.33 3.68
CA ALA A 51 -1.92 11.93 3.56
C ALA A 51 -1.80 10.44 3.22
N LEU A 52 -0.94 10.11 2.26
CA LEU A 52 -0.72 8.74 1.80
C LEU A 52 -0.25 7.82 2.93
N ASP A 53 0.65 8.28 3.80
CA ASP A 53 1.18 7.45 4.89
C ASP A 53 0.08 7.05 5.88
N ARG A 54 -0.88 7.95 6.15
CA ARG A 54 -2.04 7.62 6.99
C ARG A 54 -2.96 6.62 6.31
N ALA A 55 -3.21 6.79 5.00
CA ALA A 55 -3.97 5.82 4.22
C ALA A 55 -3.30 4.44 4.21
N ARG A 56 -1.97 4.38 4.11
CA ARG A 56 -1.20 3.13 4.17
C ARG A 56 -1.28 2.44 5.52
N ILE A 57 -1.16 3.19 6.61
CA ILE A 57 -1.31 2.65 7.97
C ILE A 57 -2.73 2.09 8.16
N ALA A 58 -3.76 2.83 7.74
CA ALA A 58 -5.14 2.39 7.84
C ALA A 58 -5.40 1.15 6.96
N ALA A 59 -4.92 1.14 5.71
CA ALA A 59 -5.05 0.01 4.81
C ALA A 59 -4.38 -1.25 5.36
N LEU A 60 -3.19 -1.10 5.95
CA LEU A 60 -2.51 -2.20 6.63
C LEU A 60 -3.35 -2.68 7.81
N ALA A 61 -3.80 -1.80 8.70
CA ALA A 61 -4.62 -2.17 9.85
C ALA A 61 -5.87 -2.96 9.43
N TYR A 62 -6.61 -2.48 8.42
CA TYR A 62 -7.74 -3.21 7.86
C TYR A 62 -7.36 -4.57 7.28
N ALA A 63 -6.21 -4.67 6.62
CA ALA A 63 -5.74 -5.95 6.11
C ALA A 63 -5.34 -6.93 7.22
N LEU A 64 -4.88 -6.42 8.37
CA LEU A 64 -4.52 -7.24 9.53
C LEU A 64 -5.72 -7.77 10.30
N ASP A 65 -6.85 -7.06 10.29
CA ASP A 65 -8.11 -7.58 10.84
C ASP A 65 -8.51 -8.90 10.15
N GLY A 66 -8.07 -9.09 8.90
CA GLY A 66 -8.34 -10.28 8.11
C GLY A 66 -9.77 -10.35 7.56
N PRO A 67 -10.08 -11.41 6.80
CA PRO A 67 -11.42 -11.63 6.30
C PRO A 67 -12.38 -11.90 7.48
N ALA A 68 -13.43 -11.10 7.58
CA ALA A 68 -14.41 -11.23 8.65
C ALA A 68 -15.21 -12.54 8.51
N GLN A 69 -15.35 -13.29 9.62
CA GLN A 69 -16.03 -14.59 9.65
C GLN A 69 -17.54 -14.51 9.40
N ASP A 70 -18.13 -13.32 9.53
CA ASP A 70 -19.52 -13.02 9.20
C ASP A 70 -19.77 -12.92 7.68
N GLY A 71 -18.75 -13.24 6.89
CA GLY A 71 -18.84 -13.46 5.46
C GLY A 71 -18.98 -12.17 4.67
N GLY A 72 -18.65 -11.01 5.26
CA GLY A 72 -18.87 -9.67 4.71
C GLY A 72 -17.65 -8.97 4.07
N ILE A 73 -16.43 -9.50 4.21
CA ILE A 73 -15.17 -8.87 3.76
C ILE A 73 -14.35 -9.87 2.95
N THR A 74 -13.98 -9.49 1.72
CA THR A 74 -13.48 -10.41 0.67
C THR A 74 -12.00 -10.72 0.72
N GLY A 75 -11.22 -9.99 1.52
CA GLY A 75 -9.79 -10.17 1.59
C GLY A 75 -8.97 -9.25 0.69
N GLU A 76 -9.51 -8.11 0.23
CA GLU A 76 -8.72 -7.11 -0.50
C GLU A 76 -8.98 -5.68 0.00
N VAL A 77 -7.90 -4.97 0.31
CA VAL A 77 -7.87 -3.55 0.66
C VAL A 77 -7.09 -2.79 -0.40
N ARG A 78 -7.65 -1.72 -0.95
CA ARG A 78 -7.00 -0.88 -1.96
C ARG A 78 -6.81 0.53 -1.44
N ILE A 79 -5.73 1.18 -1.88
CA ILE A 79 -5.54 2.61 -1.70
C ILE A 79 -5.71 3.27 -3.06
N VAL A 80 -6.65 4.21 -3.14
CA VAL A 80 -7.00 4.92 -4.35
C VAL A 80 -6.68 6.40 -4.15
N GLN A 81 -5.80 6.94 -4.99
CA GLN A 81 -5.55 8.37 -5.05
C GLN A 81 -6.60 9.04 -5.95
N LYS A 82 -7.27 10.06 -5.41
CA LYS A 82 -8.19 10.93 -6.15
C LYS A 82 -7.61 12.32 -6.27
N LEU A 83 -7.46 12.77 -7.51
CA LEU A 83 -7.12 14.15 -7.84
C LEU A 83 -8.41 14.91 -8.15
N TYR A 84 -8.65 15.98 -7.40
CA TYR A 84 -9.80 16.85 -7.62
C TYR A 84 -9.41 18.07 -8.44
N SER A 85 -10.35 18.53 -9.28
CA SER A 85 -10.21 19.78 -10.02
C SER A 85 -10.07 20.97 -9.08
N ALA A 86 -9.48 22.06 -9.58
CA ALA A 86 -9.51 23.35 -8.88
C ALA A 86 -10.96 23.71 -8.51
N GLY A 87 -11.25 23.84 -7.21
CA GLY A 87 -12.61 24.02 -6.68
C GLY A 87 -13.23 22.79 -5.99
N GLY A 88 -12.56 21.63 -6.00
CA GLY A 88 -12.88 20.47 -5.13
C GLY A 88 -14.15 19.68 -5.46
N ALA A 89 -14.92 20.08 -6.47
CA ALA A 89 -16.24 19.50 -6.76
C ALA A 89 -16.20 18.22 -7.62
N ARG A 90 -15.13 17.98 -8.37
CA ARG A 90 -15.05 16.86 -9.33
C ARG A 90 -13.72 16.12 -9.22
N VAL A 91 -13.79 14.79 -9.22
CA VAL A 91 -12.62 13.91 -9.39
C VAL A 91 -12.21 13.96 -10.87
N GLU A 92 -11.01 14.47 -11.15
CA GLU A 92 -10.43 14.50 -12.49
C GLU A 92 -9.72 13.21 -12.83
N ARG A 93 -9.04 12.62 -11.83
CA ARG A 93 -8.27 11.41 -12.00
C ARG A 93 -8.35 10.54 -10.77
N GLU A 94 -8.50 9.25 -11.01
CA GLU A 94 -8.42 8.20 -10.01
C GLU A 94 -7.25 7.29 -10.35
N THR A 95 -6.47 6.88 -9.36
CA THR A 95 -5.32 5.97 -9.56
C THR A 95 -5.16 5.07 -8.35
N THR A 96 -5.22 3.76 -8.55
CA THR A 96 -4.88 2.79 -7.51
C THR A 96 -3.38 2.85 -7.24
N ILE A 97 -3.02 3.14 -5.99
CA ILE A 97 -1.63 3.24 -5.55
C ILE A 97 -1.15 1.88 -5.05
N ASP A 98 -1.90 1.29 -4.13
CA ASP A 98 -1.53 0.06 -3.42
C ASP A 98 -2.72 -0.89 -3.37
N VAL A 99 -2.44 -2.20 -3.38
CA VAL A 99 -3.43 -3.28 -3.17
C VAL A 99 -2.84 -4.27 -2.17
N ILE A 100 -3.60 -4.58 -1.12
CA ILE A 100 -3.20 -5.49 -0.06
C ILE A 100 -4.23 -6.61 0.01
N ASP A 101 -3.77 -7.85 -0.15
CA ASP A 101 -4.58 -9.04 0.11
C ASP A 101 -4.56 -9.34 1.61
N GLU A 102 -5.72 -9.31 2.26
CA GLU A 102 -5.85 -9.52 3.70
C GLU A 102 -5.44 -10.94 4.11
N ARG A 103 -5.63 -11.95 3.25
CA ARG A 103 -5.20 -13.34 3.54
C ARG A 103 -3.68 -13.41 3.57
N VAL A 104 -3.02 -12.72 2.64
CA VAL A 104 -1.56 -12.63 2.63
C VAL A 104 -1.07 -11.85 3.84
N ALA A 105 -1.70 -10.72 4.17
CA ALA A 105 -1.30 -9.90 5.32
C ALA A 105 -1.43 -10.66 6.66
N VAL A 106 -2.55 -11.36 6.87
CA VAL A 106 -2.79 -12.22 8.04
C VAL A 106 -1.78 -13.36 8.10
N ARG A 107 -1.52 -14.06 6.99
CA ARG A 107 -0.56 -15.16 6.96
C ARG A 107 0.87 -14.68 7.16
N LEU A 108 1.25 -13.54 6.58
CA LEU A 108 2.58 -12.97 6.76
C LEU A 108 2.87 -12.70 8.24
N LEU A 109 1.92 -12.18 9.01
CA LEU A 109 2.14 -11.93 10.43
C LEU A 109 2.07 -13.19 11.31
N ASN A 110 1.23 -14.16 10.96
CA ASN A 110 1.03 -15.35 11.79
C ASN A 110 1.99 -16.50 11.47
N GLU A 111 2.38 -16.65 10.20
CA GLU A 111 3.17 -17.79 9.71
C GLU A 111 4.62 -17.42 9.40
N VAL A 112 4.89 -16.18 9.01
CA VAL A 112 6.24 -15.77 8.60
C VAL A 112 6.97 -15.14 9.78
N ARG A 113 7.85 -15.93 10.40
CA ARG A 113 8.88 -15.37 11.27
C ARG A 113 9.86 -14.58 10.39
N LEU A 114 9.69 -13.26 10.38
CA LEU A 114 10.71 -12.39 9.79
C LEU A 114 12.00 -12.52 10.59
N PRO A 115 13.15 -12.72 9.93
CA PRO A 115 14.42 -12.83 10.63
C PRO A 115 14.70 -11.52 11.36
N ARG A 116 15.13 -11.62 12.61
CA ARG A 116 15.47 -10.44 13.40
C ARG A 116 16.67 -9.74 12.77
N ALA A 117 16.83 -8.43 12.99
CA ALA A 117 17.96 -7.67 12.45
C ALA A 117 19.32 -8.31 12.82
N GLN A 118 19.41 -8.94 13.99
CA GLN A 118 20.59 -9.67 14.44
C GLN A 118 20.83 -10.98 13.68
N GLU A 119 19.77 -11.60 13.16
CA GLU A 119 19.83 -12.83 12.34
C GLU A 119 20.18 -12.52 10.88
N LEU A 120 19.90 -11.29 10.42
CA LEU A 120 20.33 -10.76 9.13
C LEU A 120 21.74 -10.15 9.16
N ALA A 121 22.31 -9.95 10.35
CA ALA A 121 23.64 -9.42 10.51
C ALA A 121 24.67 -10.50 10.12
N ILE A 122 25.24 -10.38 8.93
CA ILE A 122 26.39 -11.19 8.53
C ILE A 122 27.59 -10.71 9.35
N SER A 123 28.28 -11.64 10.01
CA SER A 123 29.45 -11.28 10.81
C SER A 123 30.56 -10.73 9.92
N LYS A 124 31.31 -9.72 10.42
CA LYS A 124 32.47 -9.16 9.69
C LYS A 124 33.47 -10.25 9.28
N ALA A 125 33.62 -11.29 10.10
CA ALA A 125 34.49 -12.43 9.81
C ALA A 125 34.04 -13.22 8.57
N GLN A 126 32.74 -13.50 8.44
CA GLN A 126 32.20 -14.18 7.26
C GLN A 126 32.33 -13.35 5.98
N LEU A 127 32.09 -12.03 6.06
CA LEU A 127 32.31 -11.14 4.92
C LEU A 127 33.78 -11.10 4.49
N GLN A 128 34.71 -11.09 5.45
CA GLN A 128 36.14 -11.13 5.16
C GLN A 128 36.53 -12.45 4.50
N GLU A 129 36.00 -13.58 4.98
CA GLU A 129 36.26 -14.90 4.40
C GLU A 129 35.72 -15.02 2.96
N GLU A 130 34.60 -14.36 2.66
CA GLU A 130 34.02 -14.31 1.31
C GLU A 130 34.83 -13.41 0.37
N VAL A 131 35.32 -12.27 0.86
CA VAL A 131 36.26 -11.38 0.14
C VAL A 131 37.55 -12.12 -0.18
N ASP A 132 38.14 -12.80 0.80
CA ASP A 132 39.38 -13.55 0.62
C ASP A 132 39.20 -14.68 -0.42
N ARG A 133 38.03 -15.35 -0.41
CA ARG A 133 37.69 -16.38 -1.40
C ARG A 133 37.52 -15.83 -2.82
N LEU A 134 37.04 -14.59 -2.98
CA LEU A 134 36.89 -13.93 -4.28
C LEU A 134 38.22 -13.37 -4.81
N LEU A 135 39.13 -12.97 -3.93
CA LEU A 135 40.46 -12.45 -4.28
C LEU A 135 41.50 -13.55 -4.57
N LEU A 136 41.25 -14.79 -4.14
CA LEU A 136 42.09 -15.97 -4.39
C LEU A 136 41.69 -16.73 -5.67
N ARG A 137 40.84 -16.16 -6.52
CA ARG A 137 40.61 -16.58 -7.92
C ARG A 137 41.37 -15.68 -8.88
#